data_AF-A0A6B2SLN8-F1
#
_entry.id   AF-A0A6B2SLN8-F1
#
_cell.length_a   1.000
_cell.length_b   1.000
_cell.length_c   1.000
_cell.angle_alpha   90.00
_cell.angle_beta   90.00
_cell.angle_gamma   90.00
#
_symmetry.space_group_name_H-M   'P 1'
#
loop_
_entity.id
_entity.type
_entity.pdbx_description
1 polymer ?
#
loop_
_entity_poly.entity_id
_entity_poly.type
_entity_poly.pdbx_seq_one_letter_code
_entity_poly.pdbx_strand_id
1 'polypeptide(L)' 'APGYPPRAVRVLELAQRVGLLISLAYENGHGGAVSASEMAARGQALRPVERTARRAQVAAFNSYVEERERGGGR' A
#
# COMPACT_ATOMS: atom_id res chain seq x y z
N ALA A 1 17.14 0.97 -2.72
CA ALA A 1 17.64 2.18 -3.41
C ALA A 1 18.67 2.86 -2.51
N PRO A 2 19.86 3.22 -3.01
CA PRO A 2 20.86 3.94 -2.21
C PRO A 2 20.32 5.30 -1.75
N GLY A 3 20.43 5.61 -0.45
CA GLY A 3 20.08 6.93 0.12
C GLY A 3 18.72 7.06 0.83
N TYR A 4 17.84 6.05 0.80
CA TYR A 4 16.57 6.07 1.54
C TYR A 4 16.71 5.48 2.94
N PRO A 5 15.98 6.01 3.95
CA PRO A 5 15.93 5.41 5.28
C PRO A 5 15.49 3.94 5.22
N PRO A 6 16.13 2.99 5.95
CA PRO A 6 15.75 1.58 5.94
C PRO A 6 14.29 1.31 6.35
N ARG A 7 13.71 2.19 7.18
CA ARG A 7 12.28 2.15 7.53
C ARG A 7 11.38 2.42 6.31
N ALA A 8 11.75 3.34 5.44
CA ALA A 8 10.96 3.74 4.28
C ALA A 8 10.94 2.65 3.21
N VAL A 9 12.10 2.00 2.99
CA VAL A 9 12.19 0.83 2.10
C VAL A 9 11.23 -0.27 2.57
N ARG A 10 11.24 -0.61 3.87
CA ARG A 10 10.32 -1.61 4.44
C ARG A 10 8.85 -1.22 4.32
N VAL A 11 8.52 0.05 4.53
CA VAL A 11 7.15 0.56 4.34
C VAL A 11 6.71 0.43 2.89
N LEU A 12 7.59 0.75 1.93
CA LEU A 12 7.30 0.63 0.50
C LEU A 12 7.05 -0.83 0.10
N GLU A 13 7.92 -1.76 0.53
CA GLU A 13 7.78 -3.19 0.28
C GLU A 13 6.44 -3.73 0.82
N LEU A 14 6.09 -3.36 2.06
CA LEU A 14 4.84 -3.78 2.67
C LEU A 14 3.63 -3.19 1.92
N ALA A 15 3.68 -1.91 1.56
CA ALA A 15 2.60 -1.25 0.83
C ALA A 15 2.38 -1.85 -0.57
N GLN A 16 3.46 -2.22 -1.28
CA GLN A 16 3.37 -2.93 -2.56
C GLN A 16 2.75 -4.33 -2.38
N ARG A 17 3.19 -5.08 -1.37
CA ARG A 17 2.63 -6.40 -1.06
C ARG A 17 1.13 -6.32 -0.74
N VAL A 18 0.71 -5.35 0.06
CA VAL A 18 -0.71 -5.12 0.37
C VAL A 18 -1.49 -4.78 -0.90
N GLY A 19 -0.93 -3.95 -1.79
CA GLY A 19 -1.52 -3.66 -3.09
C GLY A 19 -1.79 -4.94 -3.91
N LEU A 20 -0.80 -5.85 -3.97
CA LEU A 20 -0.96 -7.14 -4.63
C LEU A 20 -2.05 -8.01 -3.99
N LEU A 21 -2.09 -8.08 -2.66
CA LEU A 21 -3.13 -8.83 -1.94
C LEU A 21 -4.53 -8.27 -2.21
N ILE A 22 -4.68 -6.95 -2.32
CA ILE A 22 -5.94 -6.30 -2.68
C ILE A 22 -6.33 -6.63 -4.12
N SER A 23 -5.38 -6.59 -5.06
CA SER A 23 -5.63 -7.00 -6.46
C SER A 23 -6.14 -8.44 -6.53
N LEU A 24 -5.46 -9.37 -5.84
CA LEU A 24 -5.89 -10.77 -5.75
C LEU A 24 -7.27 -10.92 -5.10
N ALA A 25 -7.60 -10.10 -4.11
CA ALA A 25 -8.92 -10.13 -3.47
C ALA A 25 -10.05 -9.63 -4.39
N TYR A 26 -9.73 -8.76 -5.36
CA TYR A 26 -10.67 -8.35 -6.41
C TYR A 26 -10.80 -9.37 -7.54
N GLU A 27 -9.78 -10.21 -7.75
CA GLU A 27 -9.88 -11.34 -8.66
C GLU A 27 -10.90 -12.36 -8.13
N ASN A 28 -11.80 -12.81 -9.02
CA ASN A 28 -12.67 -13.94 -8.72
C ASN A 28 -11.98 -15.19 -9.26
N GLY A 29 -11.46 -16.02 -8.35
CA GLY A 29 -10.87 -17.31 -8.72
C GLY A 29 -11.86 -18.21 -9.45
N HIS A 30 -11.35 -19.24 -10.11
CA HIS A 30 -12.19 -20.24 -10.77
C HIS A 30 -12.90 -21.10 -9.72
N GLY A 31 -14.23 -20.96 -9.56
CA GLY A 31 -15.03 -21.97 -8.84
C GLY A 31 -16.14 -21.52 -7.89
N GLY A 32 -16.50 -20.23 -7.80
CA GLY A 32 -17.64 -19.80 -6.98
C GLY A 32 -18.45 -18.69 -7.64
N ALA A 33 -19.75 -18.90 -7.79
CA ALA A 33 -20.66 -17.81 -8.14
C ALA A 33 -20.73 -16.85 -6.95
N VAL A 34 -20.14 -15.66 -7.10
CA VAL A 34 -20.24 -14.58 -6.12
C VAL A 34 -21.31 -13.60 -6.59
N SER A 35 -22.21 -13.22 -5.70
CA SER A 35 -23.23 -12.22 -6.01
C SER A 35 -22.62 -10.82 -6.13
N ALA A 36 -23.30 -9.94 -6.86
CA ALA A 36 -22.89 -8.53 -6.98
C ALA A 36 -22.84 -7.82 -5.61
N SER A 37 -23.73 -8.17 -4.67
CA SER A 37 -23.74 -7.62 -3.32
C SER A 37 -22.53 -8.07 -2.51
N GLU A 38 -22.11 -9.34 -2.62
CA GLU A 38 -20.88 -9.84 -1.99
C GLU A 38 -19.62 -9.18 -2.57
N MET A 39 -19.57 -8.97 -3.89
CA MET A 39 -18.49 -8.21 -4.53
C MET A 39 -18.45 -6.76 -4.02
N ALA A 40 -19.61 -6.10 -3.90
CA ALA A 40 -19.69 -4.73 -3.39
C ALA A 40 -19.28 -4.63 -1.91
N ALA A 41 -19.72 -5.56 -1.06
CA ALA A 41 -19.36 -5.63 0.35
C ALA A 41 -17.84 -5.81 0.53
N ARG A 42 -17.23 -6.71 -0.27
CA ARG A 42 -15.78 -6.89 -0.29
C ARG A 42 -15.04 -5.60 -0.66
N GLY A 43 -15.48 -4.92 -1.73
CA GLY A 43 -14.89 -3.65 -2.14
C GLY A 43 -14.98 -2.60 -1.03
N GLN A 44 -16.13 -2.49 -0.36
CA GLN A 44 -16.30 -1.58 0.78
C GLN A 44 -15.34 -1.89 1.93
N ALA A 45 -15.15 -3.17 2.26
CA ALA A 45 -14.23 -3.61 3.30
C ALA A 45 -12.75 -3.32 2.97
N LEU A 46 -12.36 -3.38 1.69
CA LEU A 46 -10.97 -3.19 1.25
C LEU A 46 -10.57 -1.72 1.02
N ARG A 47 -11.54 -0.83 0.76
CA ARG A 47 -11.28 0.61 0.50
C ARG A 47 -10.37 1.29 1.53
N PRO A 48 -10.53 1.10 2.85
CA PRO A 48 -9.65 1.73 3.84
C PRO A 48 -8.20 1.22 3.73
N VAL A 49 -8.02 -0.08 3.47
CA VAL A 49 -6.70 -0.71 3.36
C VAL A 49 -5.98 -0.20 2.11
N GLU A 50 -6.69 -0.12 0.98
CA GLU A 50 -6.17 0.42 -0.28
C GLU A 50 -5.70 1.87 -0.11
N ARG A 51 -6.49 2.70 0.58
CA ARG A 51 -6.13 4.08 0.89
C ARG A 51 -4.86 4.14 1.74
N THR A 52 -4.75 3.31 2.77
CA THR A 52 -3.57 3.25 3.65
C THR A 52 -2.32 2.82 2.88
N ALA A 53 -2.43 1.80 2.02
CA ALA A 53 -1.32 1.35 1.17
C ALA A 53 -0.83 2.46 0.24
N ARG A 54 -1.73 3.19 -0.43
CA ARG A 54 -1.36 4.35 -1.26
C ARG A 54 -0.66 5.45 -0.47
N ARG A 55 -1.15 5.78 0.73
CA ARG A 55 -0.51 6.78 1.59
C ARG A 55 0.86 6.32 2.08
N ALA A 56 1.02 5.04 2.38
CA ALA A 56 2.30 4.45 2.78
C ALA A 56 3.34 4.51 1.65
N GLN A 57 2.93 4.27 0.39
CA GLN A 57 3.81 4.44 -0.76
C GLN A 57 4.30 5.89 -0.88
N VAL A 58 3.37 6.86 -0.83
CA VAL A 58 3.72 8.29 -0.90
C VAL A 58 4.65 8.70 0.25
N ALA A 59 4.35 8.27 1.48
CA ALA A 59 5.19 8.57 2.64
C ALA A 59 6.59 7.95 2.55
N ALA A 60 6.69 6.71 2.03
CA ALA A 60 7.98 6.06 1.83
C ALA A 60 8.85 6.81 0.81
N PHE A 61 8.27 7.26 -0.30
CA PHE A 61 8.99 8.08 -1.29
C PHE A 61 9.37 9.46 -0.72
N ASN A 62 8.47 10.12 0.00
CA ASN A 62 8.74 11.45 0.56
C ASN A 62 9.71 11.42 1.76
N SER A 63 9.97 10.26 2.35
CA SER A 63 10.89 10.12 3.49
C SER A 63 12.32 10.60 3.23
N TYR A 64 12.78 10.55 1.97
CA TYR A 64 14.11 11.04 1.60
C TYR A 64 14.24 12.56 1.81
N VAL A 65 13.18 13.31 1.49
CA VAL A 65 13.15 14.77 1.67
C VAL A 65 13.21 15.12 3.15
N GLU A 66 12.40 14.45 3.98
CA GLU A 66 12.42 14.69 5.43
C GLU A 66 13.76 14.31 6.08
N GLU A 67 14.43 13.24 5.61
CA GLU A 67 15.73 12.85 6.16
C GLU A 67 16.84 13.83 5.76
N ARG A 68 16.77 14.40 4.55
CA ARG A 68 17.65 15.50 4.10
C ARG A 68 17.45 16.77 4.93
N GLU A 69 16.20 17.15 5.21
CA GLU A 69 15.87 18.30 6.05
C GLU A 69 16.35 18.11 7.50
N ARG A 70 16.21 16.90 8.07
CA ARG A 70 16.71 16.58 9.42
C ARG A 70 18.24 16.50 9.48
N GLY A 71 18.90 16.12 8.39
CA GLY A 71 20.36 16.03 8.29
C GLY A 71 21.07 17.35 7.99
N GLY A 72 20.40 18.28 7.30
CA GLY A 72 20.96 19.59 6.90
C GLY A 72 20.73 20.74 7.89
N GLY A 73 19.99 20.51 8.98
CA GLY A 73 19.75 21.48 10.05
C GLY A 73 20.80 21.49 11.18
N ARG A 74 22.00 20.96 10.93
CA ARG A 74 23.14 20.98 11.88
C ARG A 74 24.35 21.66 11.25
#